data_AF-F0YKH4-F1
#
_entry.id   AF-F0YKH4-F1
#
_cell.length_a   1.000
_cell.length_b   1.000
_cell.length_c   1.000
_cell.angle_alpha   90.00
_cell.angle_beta   90.00
_cell.angle_gamma   90.00
#
_symmetry.space_group_name_H-M   'P 1'
#
loop_
_entity.id
_entity.type
_entity.pdbx_description
1 polymer ?
#
loop_
_entity_poly.entity_id
_entity_poly.type
_entity_poly.pdbx_seq_one_letter_code
_entity_poly.pdbx_strand_id
1 'polypeptide(L)'
;MEELLSVVAANLSMAGEDGETFRREAASALLAYSEDAQQLEFLLASKPGLAVVAALARTRAGLRDGLGALVNLMAFANASGEPAMDALVRALASPKSVDAACVAAASDAFEAATRRSALMFLQNLTTRPCGAEAVARREEAVTALTKRFARRGAAAAAAEWADGFAAILQNLSAQPTFRSLLLRRSTKILGALLPQLLDGYLDAFGAASPGKRRGVAAALRHCCHDKDEHFYLLSDLHAPTFALFALADASDAARLANDDHEALALPGGANWSDAALPAVLREAAETLGDSKKREPDARVTLSLLEALLCLASTRRGRERLRALRAYAVVKDCDFAFAPGRDDRDDADAGGDTEVLVTTDDAPEPDEATLSEDEILRKHIARVCSDLANMLLRAEVGADDQPDEPERAEDYGEMD
;
A
#
# COMPACT_ATOMS: atom_id res chain seq x y z
N MET A 1 28.34 -24.36 -18.81
CA MET A 1 27.29 -24.08 -17.80
C MET A 1 26.47 -25.32 -17.45
N GLU A 2 25.98 -26.09 -18.44
CA GLU A 2 25.20 -27.32 -18.16
C GLU A 2 25.93 -28.31 -17.22
N GLU A 3 27.22 -28.54 -17.45
CA GLU A 3 28.03 -29.42 -16.61
C GLU A 3 28.08 -28.92 -15.16
N LEU A 4 28.34 -27.62 -14.95
CA LEU A 4 28.31 -26.99 -13.62
C LEU A 4 26.95 -27.20 -12.95
N LEU A 5 25.85 -26.92 -13.65
CA LEU A 5 24.50 -27.10 -13.12
C LEU A 5 24.20 -28.55 -12.76
N SER A 6 24.68 -29.50 -13.57
CA SER A 6 24.56 -30.94 -13.30
C SER A 6 25.34 -31.36 -12.05
N VAL A 7 26.58 -30.88 -11.89
CA VAL A 7 27.39 -31.15 -10.70
C VAL A 7 26.73 -30.57 -9.45
N VAL A 8 26.24 -29.32 -9.52
CA VAL A 8 25.55 -28.71 -8.39
C VAL A 8 24.29 -29.50 -8.05
N ALA A 9 23.44 -29.81 -9.02
CA ALA A 9 22.21 -30.56 -8.81
C ALA A 9 22.46 -31.90 -8.11
N ALA A 10 23.48 -32.65 -8.52
CA ALA A 10 23.83 -33.94 -7.95
C ALA A 10 24.32 -33.87 -6.49
N ASN A 11 24.83 -32.72 -6.05
CA ASN A 11 25.48 -32.56 -4.74
C ASN A 11 24.71 -31.66 -3.77
N LEU A 12 23.51 -31.18 -4.13
CA LEU A 12 22.69 -30.33 -3.26
C LEU A 12 22.35 -30.97 -1.90
N SER A 13 22.16 -32.30 -1.88
CA SER A 13 21.81 -33.06 -0.69
C SER A 13 23.00 -33.48 0.18
N MET A 14 24.23 -33.05 -0.17
CA MET A 14 25.42 -33.36 0.62
C MET A 14 25.26 -32.84 2.06
N ALA A 15 25.49 -33.72 3.03
CA ALA A 15 25.35 -33.41 4.46
C ALA A 15 26.67 -32.92 5.07
N GLY A 16 26.60 -32.35 6.27
CA GLY A 16 27.77 -31.88 7.01
C GLY A 16 28.33 -30.54 6.52
N GLU A 17 29.49 -30.18 7.07
CA GLU A 17 30.18 -28.91 6.84
C GLU A 17 30.63 -28.73 5.38
N ASP A 18 31.11 -29.81 4.76
CA ASP A 18 31.49 -29.82 3.34
C ASP A 18 30.28 -29.54 2.44
N GLY A 19 29.14 -30.12 2.75
CA GLY A 19 27.87 -29.85 2.07
C GLY A 19 27.40 -28.41 2.22
N GLU A 20 27.61 -27.82 3.40
CA GLU A 20 27.29 -26.43 3.65
C GLU A 20 28.18 -25.49 2.81
N THR A 21 29.48 -25.73 2.84
CA THR A 21 30.48 -24.99 2.09
C THR A 21 30.21 -25.09 0.59
N PHE A 22 29.96 -26.30 0.08
CA PHE A 22 29.61 -26.53 -1.32
C PHE A 22 28.41 -25.69 -1.77
N ARG A 23 27.32 -25.70 -1.00
CA ARG A 23 26.12 -24.91 -1.33
C ARG A 23 26.38 -23.41 -1.32
N ARG A 24 27.21 -22.93 -0.40
CA ARG A 24 27.60 -21.51 -0.32
C ARG A 24 28.38 -21.09 -1.55
N GLU A 25 29.42 -21.84 -1.90
CA GLU A 25 30.25 -21.57 -3.09
C GLU A 25 29.44 -21.71 -4.39
N ALA A 26 28.60 -22.73 -4.50
CA ALA A 26 27.72 -22.91 -5.65
C ALA A 26 26.73 -21.75 -5.83
N ALA A 27 26.15 -21.25 -4.74
CA ALA A 27 25.25 -20.09 -4.77
C ALA A 27 26.01 -18.81 -5.14
N SER A 28 27.20 -18.59 -4.58
CA SER A 28 28.05 -17.44 -4.92
C SER A 28 28.47 -17.45 -6.39
N ALA A 29 28.84 -18.61 -6.93
CA ALA A 29 29.18 -18.74 -8.35
C ALA A 29 27.98 -18.39 -9.25
N LEU A 30 26.80 -18.92 -8.94
CA LEU A 30 25.58 -18.63 -9.73
C LEU A 30 25.14 -17.17 -9.62
N LEU A 31 25.33 -16.53 -8.46
CA LEU A 31 25.13 -15.09 -8.32
C LEU A 31 26.04 -14.31 -9.27
N ALA A 32 27.34 -14.60 -9.26
CA ALA A 32 28.29 -13.95 -10.17
C ALA A 32 27.93 -14.18 -11.66
N TYR A 33 27.48 -15.38 -12.02
CA TYR A 33 26.97 -15.65 -13.37
C TYR A 33 25.73 -14.85 -13.72
N SER A 34 24.84 -14.62 -12.75
CA SER A 34 23.59 -13.89 -12.97
C SER A 34 23.77 -12.39 -13.17
N GLU A 35 25.00 -11.87 -13.09
CA GLU A 35 25.31 -10.46 -13.40
C GLU A 35 25.46 -10.21 -14.91
N ASP A 36 25.65 -11.26 -15.71
CA ASP A 36 25.78 -11.19 -17.17
C ASP A 36 24.46 -11.52 -17.88
N ALA A 37 24.02 -10.65 -18.80
CA ALA A 37 22.75 -10.79 -19.50
C ALA A 37 22.66 -12.06 -20.37
N GLN A 38 23.74 -12.46 -21.04
CA GLN A 38 23.74 -13.67 -21.88
C GLN A 38 23.66 -14.93 -21.02
N GLN A 39 24.31 -14.93 -19.86
CA GLN A 39 24.21 -16.03 -18.89
C GLN A 39 22.81 -16.10 -18.27
N LEU A 40 22.16 -14.97 -18.01
CA LEU A 40 20.78 -14.92 -17.55
C LEU A 40 19.82 -15.52 -18.58
N GLU A 41 19.94 -15.16 -19.87
CA GLU A 41 19.14 -15.75 -20.95
C GLU A 41 19.30 -17.28 -20.99
N PHE A 42 20.53 -17.77 -20.85
CA PHE A 42 20.79 -19.20 -20.78
C PHE A 42 20.12 -19.86 -19.56
N LEU A 43 20.24 -19.26 -18.38
CA LEU A 43 19.62 -19.79 -17.15
C LEU A 43 18.10 -19.81 -17.26
N LEU A 44 17.49 -18.79 -17.88
CA LEU A 44 16.06 -18.71 -18.12
C LEU A 44 15.57 -19.77 -19.12
N ALA A 45 16.36 -20.06 -20.15
CA ALA A 45 16.06 -21.13 -21.10
C ALA A 45 16.21 -22.54 -20.49
N SER A 46 16.99 -22.67 -19.40
CA SER A 46 17.34 -23.94 -18.78
C SER A 46 16.45 -24.27 -17.57
N LYS A 47 15.47 -25.19 -17.75
CA LYS A 47 14.66 -25.72 -16.64
C LYS A 47 15.51 -26.27 -15.48
N PRO A 48 16.58 -27.07 -15.72
CA PRO A 48 17.48 -27.52 -14.65
C PRO A 48 18.19 -26.35 -13.96
N GLY A 49 18.61 -25.32 -14.70
CA GLY A 49 19.24 -24.12 -14.16
C GLY A 49 18.36 -23.41 -13.13
N LEU A 50 17.12 -23.12 -13.51
CA LEU A 50 16.13 -22.50 -12.60
C LEU A 50 15.89 -23.35 -11.35
N ALA A 51 15.78 -24.68 -11.51
CA ALA A 51 15.57 -25.58 -10.38
C ALA A 51 16.76 -25.58 -9.41
N VAL A 52 17.99 -25.51 -9.91
CA VAL A 52 19.21 -25.45 -9.09
C VAL A 52 19.29 -24.14 -8.32
N VAL A 53 19.09 -23.00 -8.98
CA VAL A 53 19.11 -21.67 -8.33
C VAL A 53 18.02 -21.60 -7.25
N ALA A 54 16.79 -22.02 -7.58
CA ALA A 54 15.70 -22.09 -6.62
C ALA A 54 15.99 -23.09 -5.48
N ALA A 55 16.72 -24.17 -5.74
CA ALA A 55 17.12 -25.09 -4.69
C ALA A 55 18.11 -24.48 -3.70
N LEU A 56 19.14 -23.80 -4.19
CA LEU A 56 20.14 -23.14 -3.36
C LEU A 56 19.53 -22.02 -2.52
N ALA A 57 18.61 -21.25 -3.10
CA ALA A 57 17.84 -20.20 -2.42
C ALA A 57 16.94 -20.72 -1.28
N ARG A 58 16.80 -22.04 -1.09
CA ARG A 58 16.05 -22.64 0.04
C ARG A 58 16.96 -23.18 1.14
N THR A 59 18.27 -23.17 0.92
CA THR A 59 19.23 -23.71 1.88
C THR A 59 19.81 -22.59 2.72
N ARG A 60 20.01 -22.81 4.02
CA ARG A 60 20.54 -21.75 4.92
C ARG A 60 21.86 -21.16 4.42
N ALA A 61 22.74 -22.01 3.90
CA ALA A 61 24.07 -21.63 3.41
C ALA A 61 24.05 -20.86 2.10
N GLY A 62 23.17 -21.25 1.16
CA GLY A 62 23.05 -20.64 -0.16
C GLY A 62 21.96 -19.55 -0.23
N LEU A 63 21.24 -19.29 0.86
CA LEU A 63 20.04 -18.45 0.86
C LEU A 63 20.30 -17.05 0.30
N ARG A 64 21.33 -16.36 0.80
CA ARG A 64 21.65 -14.98 0.42
C ARG A 64 21.93 -14.86 -1.08
N ASP A 65 22.87 -15.67 -1.57
CA ASP A 65 23.38 -15.56 -2.94
C ASP A 65 22.42 -16.22 -3.93
N GLY A 66 21.75 -17.31 -3.53
CA GLY A 66 20.68 -17.92 -4.29
C GLY A 66 19.49 -16.98 -4.49
N LEU A 67 19.06 -16.26 -3.45
CA LEU A 67 18.05 -15.21 -3.59
C LEU A 67 18.56 -14.05 -4.46
N GLY A 68 19.83 -13.64 -4.33
CA GLY A 68 20.42 -12.63 -5.20
C GLY A 68 20.38 -13.02 -6.69
N ALA A 69 20.70 -14.27 -7.01
CA ALA A 69 20.61 -14.78 -8.37
C ALA A 69 19.16 -14.79 -8.88
N LEU A 70 18.19 -15.16 -8.02
CA LEU A 70 16.76 -15.06 -8.34
C LEU A 70 16.31 -13.60 -8.54
N VAL A 71 16.85 -12.65 -7.79
CA VAL A 71 16.58 -11.21 -7.97
C VAL A 71 16.99 -10.78 -9.37
N ASN A 72 18.21 -11.12 -9.80
CA ASN A 72 18.72 -10.76 -11.13
C ASN A 72 17.90 -11.41 -12.25
N LEU A 73 17.57 -12.70 -12.12
CA LEU A 73 16.69 -13.41 -13.07
C LEU A 73 15.31 -12.75 -13.17
N MET A 74 14.70 -12.40 -12.05
CA MET A 74 13.40 -11.75 -12.01
C MET A 74 13.44 -10.31 -12.54
N ALA A 75 14.49 -9.56 -12.25
CA ALA A 75 14.67 -8.20 -12.76
C ALA A 75 14.80 -8.20 -14.29
N PHE A 76 15.62 -9.10 -14.82
CA PHE A 76 15.77 -9.31 -16.26
C PHE A 76 14.42 -9.69 -16.90
N ALA A 77 13.74 -10.67 -16.32
CA ALA A 77 12.41 -11.11 -16.77
C ALA A 77 11.36 -9.99 -16.78
N ASN A 78 11.37 -9.13 -15.75
CA ASN A 78 10.46 -8.00 -15.66
C ASN A 78 10.77 -6.93 -16.71
N ALA A 79 12.04 -6.72 -17.06
CA ALA A 79 12.46 -5.77 -18.09
C ALA A 79 12.07 -6.21 -19.51
N SER A 80 12.04 -7.52 -19.79
CA SER A 80 11.71 -8.05 -21.13
C SER A 80 10.21 -7.95 -21.50
N GLY A 81 9.31 -7.75 -20.53
CA GLY A 81 7.88 -7.48 -20.78
C GLY A 81 7.03 -8.64 -21.34
N GLU A 82 7.60 -9.82 -21.61
CA GLU A 82 6.90 -10.87 -22.36
C GLU A 82 5.89 -11.71 -21.52
N PRO A 83 4.84 -12.29 -22.14
CA PRO A 83 3.90 -13.23 -21.52
C PRO A 83 4.55 -14.53 -21.02
N ALA A 84 5.66 -14.97 -21.65
CA ALA A 84 6.46 -16.12 -21.23
C ALA A 84 6.96 -16.00 -19.78
N MET A 85 6.97 -14.79 -19.24
CA MET A 85 7.44 -14.48 -17.89
C MET A 85 6.46 -14.86 -16.79
N ASP A 86 5.17 -14.99 -17.07
CA ASP A 86 4.22 -15.49 -16.06
C ASP A 86 4.49 -16.96 -15.71
N ALA A 87 4.90 -17.77 -16.69
CA ALA A 87 5.29 -19.15 -16.47
C ALA A 87 6.58 -19.23 -15.63
N LEU A 88 7.54 -18.35 -15.89
CA LEU A 88 8.77 -18.22 -15.10
C LEU A 88 8.48 -17.77 -13.67
N VAL A 89 7.68 -16.71 -13.49
CA VAL A 89 7.27 -16.23 -12.16
C VAL A 89 6.60 -17.34 -11.38
N ARG A 90 5.70 -18.12 -12.00
CA ARG A 90 5.08 -19.28 -11.35
C ARG A 90 6.10 -20.36 -10.98
N ALA A 91 7.10 -20.61 -11.81
CA ALA A 91 8.16 -21.58 -11.53
C ALA A 91 9.05 -21.13 -10.36
N LEU A 92 9.39 -19.83 -10.30
CA LEU A 92 10.23 -19.25 -9.25
C LEU A 92 9.46 -19.00 -7.94
N ALA A 93 8.16 -18.74 -8.02
CA ALA A 93 7.24 -18.61 -6.88
C ALA A 93 6.86 -19.97 -6.24
N SER A 94 7.80 -20.92 -6.19
CA SER A 94 7.55 -22.20 -5.52
C SER A 94 7.23 -21.94 -4.03
N PRO A 95 6.30 -22.69 -3.41
CA PRO A 95 5.93 -22.48 -2.00
C PRO A 95 7.14 -22.41 -1.08
N LYS A 96 8.12 -23.28 -1.29
CA LYS A 96 9.34 -23.32 -0.48
C LYS A 96 10.25 -22.10 -0.68
N SER A 97 10.35 -21.58 -1.90
CA SER A 97 11.15 -20.38 -2.19
C SER A 97 10.52 -19.14 -1.58
N VAL A 98 9.19 -19.02 -1.71
CA VAL A 98 8.43 -17.92 -1.10
C VAL A 98 8.51 -17.98 0.42
N ASP A 99 8.28 -19.14 1.03
CA ASP A 99 8.38 -19.30 2.48
C ASP A 99 9.78 -18.95 2.98
N ALA A 100 10.83 -19.42 2.31
CA ALA A 100 12.21 -19.11 2.66
C ALA A 100 12.46 -17.60 2.60
N ALA A 101 12.00 -16.91 1.55
CA ALA A 101 12.14 -15.47 1.41
C ALA A 101 11.35 -14.70 2.47
N CYS A 102 10.08 -15.08 2.73
CA CYS A 102 9.27 -14.46 3.77
C CYS A 102 9.89 -14.64 5.16
N VAL A 103 10.35 -15.84 5.50
CA VAL A 103 11.02 -16.14 6.78
C VAL A 103 12.33 -15.35 6.90
N ALA A 104 13.12 -15.31 5.83
CA ALA A 104 14.36 -14.55 5.80
C ALA A 104 14.11 -13.06 6.04
N ALA A 105 13.20 -12.45 5.28
CA ALA A 105 12.81 -11.05 5.43
C ALA A 105 12.22 -10.77 6.83
N ALA A 106 11.49 -11.74 7.38
CA ALA A 106 10.78 -11.59 8.65
C ALA A 106 11.60 -11.93 9.91
N SER A 107 12.85 -12.37 9.80
CA SER A 107 13.63 -12.86 10.95
C SER A 107 14.93 -12.10 11.18
N ASP A 108 15.21 -11.77 12.44
CA ASP A 108 16.48 -11.17 12.85
C ASP A 108 17.62 -12.18 12.95
N ALA A 109 17.31 -13.48 12.83
CA ALA A 109 18.31 -14.53 12.81
C ALA A 109 19.17 -14.52 11.52
N PHE A 110 18.76 -13.77 10.50
CA PHE A 110 19.50 -13.62 9.25
C PHE A 110 20.27 -12.29 9.21
N GLU A 111 21.35 -12.25 8.44
CA GLU A 111 22.11 -11.02 8.21
C GLU A 111 21.30 -10.00 7.40
N ALA A 112 21.65 -8.71 7.52
CA ALA A 112 20.99 -7.63 6.80
C ALA A 112 20.99 -7.83 5.27
N ALA A 113 22.11 -8.29 4.70
CA ALA A 113 22.22 -8.59 3.28
C ALA A 113 21.26 -9.70 2.82
N THR A 114 21.09 -10.76 3.64
CA THR A 114 20.15 -11.85 3.34
C THR A 114 18.71 -11.34 3.36
N ARG A 115 18.35 -10.51 4.34
CA ARG A 115 17.03 -9.88 4.39
C ARG A 115 16.77 -8.99 3.18
N ARG A 116 17.78 -8.23 2.74
CA ARG A 116 17.71 -7.37 1.56
C ARG A 116 17.45 -8.19 0.29
N SER A 117 18.21 -9.26 0.04
CA SER A 117 17.97 -10.16 -1.09
C SER A 117 16.57 -10.77 -1.06
N ALA A 118 16.10 -11.18 0.12
CA ALA A 118 14.76 -11.74 0.28
C ALA A 118 13.65 -10.75 -0.05
N LEU A 119 13.77 -9.50 0.42
CA LEU A 119 12.81 -8.44 0.11
C LEU A 119 12.84 -8.04 -1.36
N MET A 120 14.02 -7.89 -1.96
CA MET A 120 14.15 -7.61 -3.39
C MET A 120 13.53 -8.72 -4.24
N PHE A 121 13.72 -9.98 -3.84
CA PHE A 121 13.12 -11.13 -4.53
C PHE A 121 11.59 -11.05 -4.45
N LEU A 122 11.02 -10.87 -3.25
CA LEU A 122 9.58 -10.74 -3.07
C LEU A 122 9.02 -9.52 -3.79
N GLN A 123 9.72 -8.39 -3.79
CA GLN A 123 9.30 -7.18 -4.49
C GLN A 123 9.21 -7.44 -5.99
N ASN A 124 10.24 -8.00 -6.61
CA ASN A 124 10.23 -8.33 -8.04
C ASN A 124 9.18 -9.40 -8.39
N LEU A 125 8.98 -10.38 -7.49
CA LEU A 125 8.01 -11.45 -7.67
C LEU A 125 6.58 -10.93 -7.64
N THR A 126 6.29 -9.98 -6.75
CA THR A 126 4.93 -9.44 -6.56
C THR A 126 4.56 -8.36 -7.58
N THR A 127 5.49 -7.85 -8.38
CA THR A 127 5.18 -6.89 -9.47
C THR A 127 4.15 -7.45 -10.46
N ARG A 128 4.11 -8.77 -10.64
CA ARG A 128 3.12 -9.45 -11.49
C ARG A 128 1.98 -10.07 -10.67
N PRO A 129 0.73 -10.02 -11.15
CA PRO A 129 -0.42 -10.60 -10.44
C PRO A 129 -0.23 -12.08 -10.06
N CYS A 130 0.34 -12.90 -10.94
CA CYS A 130 0.54 -14.33 -10.67
C CYS A 130 1.54 -14.60 -9.54
N GLY A 131 2.57 -13.77 -9.40
CA GLY A 131 3.53 -13.85 -8.30
C GLY A 131 2.96 -13.28 -7.01
N ALA A 132 2.24 -12.16 -7.08
CA ALA A 132 1.51 -11.60 -5.94
C ALA A 132 0.51 -12.61 -5.37
N GLU A 133 -0.24 -13.29 -6.23
CA GLU A 133 -1.18 -14.35 -5.83
C GLU A 133 -0.46 -15.53 -5.17
N ALA A 134 0.66 -15.99 -5.76
CA ALA A 134 1.45 -17.09 -5.20
C ALA A 134 1.98 -16.76 -3.79
N VAL A 135 2.42 -15.52 -3.57
CA VAL A 135 2.85 -15.03 -2.25
C VAL A 135 1.67 -14.89 -1.30
N ALA A 136 0.56 -14.30 -1.73
CA ALA A 136 -0.65 -14.11 -0.92
C ALA A 136 -1.22 -15.43 -0.37
N ARG A 137 -1.09 -16.54 -1.13
CA ARG A 137 -1.50 -17.88 -0.69
C ARG A 137 -0.65 -18.44 0.47
N ARG A 138 0.49 -17.83 0.80
CA ARG A 138 1.37 -18.23 1.91
C ARG A 138 0.97 -17.52 3.19
N GLU A 139 -0.26 -17.77 3.66
CA GLU A 139 -0.91 -16.99 4.71
C GLU A 139 -0.05 -16.84 5.97
N GLU A 140 0.52 -17.93 6.50
CA GLU A 140 1.35 -17.90 7.72
C GLU A 140 2.62 -17.05 7.53
N ALA A 141 3.33 -17.27 6.42
CA ALA A 141 4.59 -16.60 6.13
C ALA A 141 4.40 -15.10 5.88
N VAL A 142 3.35 -14.75 5.12
CA VAL A 142 3.00 -13.35 4.87
C VAL A 142 2.47 -12.69 6.15
N THR A 143 1.67 -13.38 6.96
CA THR A 143 1.22 -12.88 8.27
C THR A 143 2.41 -12.50 9.15
N ALA A 144 3.42 -13.37 9.25
CA ALA A 144 4.62 -13.10 10.03
C ALA A 144 5.39 -11.88 9.49
N LEU A 145 5.56 -11.82 8.16
CA LEU A 145 6.22 -10.71 7.47
C LEU A 145 5.48 -9.38 7.71
N THR A 146 4.15 -9.34 7.55
CA THR A 146 3.34 -8.12 7.74
C THR A 146 3.26 -7.69 9.19
N LYS A 147 3.09 -8.63 10.14
CA LYS A 147 3.09 -8.29 11.57
C LYS A 147 4.42 -7.68 12.00
N ARG A 148 5.55 -8.15 11.46
CA ARG A 148 6.86 -7.56 11.76
C ARG A 148 6.98 -6.14 11.24
N PHE A 149 6.51 -5.87 10.02
CA PHE A 149 6.48 -4.51 9.49
C PHE A 149 5.61 -3.59 10.36
N ALA A 150 4.39 -4.02 10.70
CA ALA A 150 3.48 -3.23 11.52
C ALA A 150 4.02 -2.96 12.93
N ARG A 151 4.75 -3.90 13.54
CA ARG A 151 5.33 -3.77 14.89
C ARG A 151 6.56 -2.87 14.95
N ARG A 152 7.28 -2.66 13.84
CA ARG A 152 8.60 -2.04 13.91
C ARG A 152 8.63 -0.52 13.92
N GLY A 153 7.49 0.18 13.85
CA GLY A 153 7.37 1.63 14.10
C GLY A 153 8.61 2.43 13.69
N ALA A 154 9.18 3.16 14.65
CA ALA A 154 10.37 3.98 14.44
C ALA A 154 11.68 3.24 14.12
N ALA A 155 11.83 2.01 14.59
CA ALA A 155 13.00 1.17 14.29
C ALA A 155 13.00 0.67 12.83
N ALA A 156 11.87 0.74 12.12
CA ALA A 156 11.76 0.49 10.68
C ALA A 156 12.10 1.71 9.82
N ALA A 157 11.88 2.92 10.33
CA ALA A 157 11.85 4.14 9.54
C ALA A 157 13.21 4.56 8.96
N ALA A 158 14.32 4.15 9.59
CA ALA A 158 15.68 4.40 9.09
C ALA A 158 16.22 3.27 8.21
N ALA A 159 15.41 2.25 7.92
CA ALA A 159 15.93 1.01 7.39
C ALA A 159 15.59 0.85 5.90
N GLU A 160 16.63 0.60 5.10
CA GLU A 160 16.56 0.38 3.64
C GLU A 160 15.47 -0.62 3.18
N TRP A 161 14.94 -1.44 4.10
CA TRP A 161 13.94 -2.46 3.85
C TRP A 161 12.49 -1.96 3.88
N ALA A 162 12.20 -0.79 4.47
CA ALA A 162 10.83 -0.32 4.66
C ALA A 162 10.10 -0.08 3.33
N ASP A 163 10.76 0.56 2.37
CA ASP A 163 10.19 0.85 1.05
C ASP A 163 9.98 -0.42 0.22
N GLY A 164 10.93 -1.36 0.29
CA GLY A 164 10.79 -2.66 -0.37
C GLY A 164 9.60 -3.46 0.16
N PHE A 165 9.40 -3.45 1.48
CA PHE A 165 8.19 -4.04 2.07
C PHE A 165 6.93 -3.32 1.61
N ALA A 166 6.93 -1.99 1.58
CA ALA A 166 5.76 -1.22 1.22
C ALA A 166 5.30 -1.49 -0.22
N ALA A 167 6.25 -1.66 -1.14
CA ALA A 167 5.98 -2.12 -2.50
C ALA A 167 5.34 -3.52 -2.52
N ILE A 168 5.87 -4.47 -1.73
CA ILE A 168 5.26 -5.80 -1.58
C ILE A 168 3.84 -5.69 -1.04
N LEU A 169 3.61 -4.88 0.00
CA LEU A 169 2.29 -4.69 0.61
C LEU A 169 1.27 -4.14 -0.39
N GLN A 170 1.66 -3.14 -1.19
CA GLN A 170 0.84 -2.58 -2.25
C GLN A 170 0.43 -3.65 -3.27
N ASN A 171 1.39 -4.45 -3.73
CA ASN A 171 1.13 -5.48 -4.73
C ASN A 171 0.27 -6.64 -4.18
N LEU A 172 0.55 -7.09 -2.95
CA LEU A 172 -0.23 -8.14 -2.30
C LEU A 172 -1.66 -7.71 -2.02
N SER A 173 -1.88 -6.47 -1.55
CA SER A 173 -3.22 -5.97 -1.24
C SER A 173 -4.12 -5.80 -2.46
N ALA A 174 -3.58 -5.76 -3.67
CA ALA A 174 -4.39 -5.86 -4.88
C ALA A 174 -5.04 -7.26 -5.03
N GLN A 175 -4.49 -8.30 -4.39
CA GLN A 175 -5.00 -9.67 -4.46
C GLN A 175 -6.13 -9.90 -3.43
N PRO A 176 -7.29 -10.44 -3.85
CA PRO A 176 -8.41 -10.73 -2.93
C PRO A 176 -7.99 -11.59 -1.73
N THR A 177 -7.20 -12.65 -1.95
CA THR A 177 -6.71 -13.56 -0.90
C THR A 177 -6.01 -12.83 0.23
N PHE A 178 -5.19 -11.82 -0.10
CA PHE A 178 -4.47 -11.06 0.92
C PHE A 178 -5.35 -9.98 1.57
N ARG A 179 -6.29 -9.37 0.83
CA ARG A 179 -7.28 -8.46 1.43
C ARG A 179 -8.12 -9.15 2.49
N SER A 180 -8.59 -10.36 2.22
CA SER A 180 -9.31 -11.16 3.22
C SER A 180 -8.49 -11.40 4.49
N LEU A 181 -7.16 -11.55 4.37
CA LEU A 181 -6.26 -11.66 5.52
C LEU A 181 -6.13 -10.34 6.30
N LEU A 182 -6.02 -9.20 5.59
CA LEU A 182 -5.94 -7.87 6.18
C LEU A 182 -7.22 -7.48 6.93
N LEU A 183 -8.38 -7.81 6.35
CA LEU A 183 -9.71 -7.52 6.88
C LEU A 183 -10.16 -8.49 7.98
N ARG A 184 -9.44 -9.61 8.17
CA ARG A 184 -9.78 -10.59 9.21
C ARG A 184 -9.59 -9.99 10.61
N ARG A 185 -10.69 -9.79 11.33
CA ARG A 185 -10.76 -9.23 12.70
C ARG A 185 -9.77 -9.87 13.68
N SER A 186 -9.59 -11.20 13.60
CA SER A 186 -8.67 -11.94 14.49
C SER A 186 -7.19 -11.64 14.28
N THR A 187 -6.79 -11.13 13.11
CA THR A 187 -5.36 -10.88 12.80
C THR A 187 -4.90 -9.51 13.28
N LYS A 188 -5.81 -8.54 13.35
CA LYS A 188 -5.57 -7.12 13.67
C LYS A 188 -4.49 -6.46 12.81
N ILE A 189 -4.20 -7.02 11.63
CA ILE A 189 -3.08 -6.57 10.80
C ILE A 189 -3.36 -5.17 10.25
N LEU A 190 -4.51 -4.95 9.61
CA LEU A 190 -4.83 -3.66 9.02
C LEU A 190 -4.84 -2.55 10.08
N GLY A 191 -5.43 -2.80 11.26
CA GLY A 191 -5.41 -1.86 12.38
C GLY A 191 -4.01 -1.52 12.90
N ALA A 192 -3.03 -2.43 12.77
CA ALA A 192 -1.64 -2.16 13.12
C ALA A 192 -0.87 -1.43 11.99
N LEU A 193 -1.36 -1.48 10.75
CA LEU A 193 -0.80 -0.77 9.60
C LEU A 193 -1.26 0.69 9.53
N LEU A 194 -2.53 0.98 9.85
CA LEU A 194 -3.10 2.34 9.73
C LEU A 194 -2.28 3.43 10.46
N PRO A 195 -1.77 3.21 11.68
CA PRO A 195 -0.94 4.20 12.36
C PRO A 195 0.35 4.57 11.61
N GLN A 196 0.84 3.73 10.71
CA GLN A 196 2.04 4.01 9.91
C GLN A 196 1.79 5.09 8.83
N LEU A 197 0.54 5.52 8.62
CA LEU A 197 0.24 6.76 7.88
C LEU A 197 0.73 8.01 8.64
N LEU A 198 1.00 7.89 9.94
CA LEU A 198 1.50 8.94 10.82
C LEU A 198 3.04 8.97 10.93
N ASP A 199 3.74 8.26 10.05
CA ASP A 199 5.21 8.25 9.99
C ASP A 199 5.79 9.67 9.83
N GLY A 200 6.74 10.03 10.68
CA GLY A 200 7.35 11.35 10.74
C GLY A 200 6.64 12.35 11.65
N TYR A 201 5.43 12.02 12.15
CA TYR A 201 4.68 12.89 13.05
C TYR A 201 4.86 12.57 14.54
N LEU A 202 5.13 11.29 14.86
CA LEU A 202 5.41 10.84 16.23
C LEU A 202 6.72 10.06 16.28
N ASP A 203 7.49 10.27 17.36
CA ASP A 203 8.75 9.57 17.59
C ASP A 203 8.60 8.05 17.61
N ALA A 204 7.44 7.53 18.02
CA ALA A 204 7.12 6.11 18.04
C ALA A 204 6.99 5.46 16.63
N PHE A 205 6.70 6.25 15.59
CA PHE A 205 6.59 5.79 14.20
C PHE A 205 7.85 6.09 13.37
N GLY A 206 8.76 6.94 13.87
CA GLY A 206 10.08 7.23 13.33
C GLY A 206 10.09 8.21 12.17
N ALA A 207 11.20 8.22 11.43
CA ALA A 207 11.41 9.12 10.30
C ALA A 207 10.35 8.95 9.19
N ALA A 208 10.02 10.07 8.54
CA ALA A 208 9.07 10.07 7.43
C ALA A 208 9.56 9.22 6.25
N SER A 209 8.88 8.10 5.95
CA SER A 209 9.09 7.32 4.71
C SER A 209 7.88 7.46 3.78
N PRO A 210 8.02 8.13 2.62
CA PRO A 210 6.97 8.19 1.61
C PRO A 210 6.61 6.80 1.07
N GLY A 211 7.59 5.92 0.88
CA GLY A 211 7.35 4.56 0.38
C GLY A 211 6.45 3.75 1.30
N LYS A 212 6.73 3.79 2.60
CA LYS A 212 5.92 3.12 3.64
C LYS A 212 4.48 3.63 3.66
N ARG A 213 4.28 4.96 3.66
CA ARG A 213 2.94 5.56 3.62
C ARG A 213 2.20 5.20 2.34
N ARG A 214 2.88 5.17 1.18
CA ARG A 214 2.30 4.72 -0.10
C ARG A 214 1.79 3.28 -0.01
N GLY A 215 2.60 2.36 0.52
CA GLY A 215 2.20 0.95 0.65
C GLY A 215 0.98 0.76 1.55
N VAL A 216 0.93 1.49 2.67
CA VAL A 216 -0.21 1.43 3.62
C VAL A 216 -1.46 2.08 3.04
N ALA A 217 -1.34 3.25 2.41
CA ALA A 217 -2.45 3.93 1.76
C ALA A 217 -3.04 3.08 0.62
N ALA A 218 -2.19 2.45 -0.20
CA ALA A 218 -2.64 1.55 -1.25
C ALA A 218 -3.35 0.31 -0.68
N ALA A 219 -2.82 -0.29 0.39
CA ALA A 219 -3.47 -1.42 1.05
C ALA A 219 -4.84 -1.05 1.62
N LEU A 220 -4.96 0.13 2.25
CA LEU A 220 -6.23 0.65 2.72
C LEU A 220 -7.21 0.83 1.55
N ARG A 221 -6.80 1.50 0.48
CA ARG A 221 -7.62 1.69 -0.73
C ARG A 221 -8.15 0.38 -1.27
N HIS A 222 -7.28 -0.63 -1.41
CA HIS A 222 -7.70 -1.94 -1.91
C HIS A 222 -8.70 -2.61 -0.96
N CYS A 223 -8.49 -2.53 0.37
CA CYS A 223 -9.45 -3.06 1.35
C CYS A 223 -10.80 -2.35 1.31
N CYS A 224 -10.85 -1.04 1.03
CA CYS A 224 -12.09 -0.29 0.87
C CYS A 224 -12.91 -0.68 -0.37
N HIS A 225 -12.39 -1.51 -1.29
CA HIS A 225 -13.20 -2.01 -2.40
C HIS A 225 -14.21 -3.08 -1.97
N ASP A 226 -13.94 -3.78 -0.86
CA ASP A 226 -14.82 -4.83 -0.33
C ASP A 226 -15.91 -4.18 0.54
N LYS A 227 -17.03 -3.81 -0.10
CA LYS A 227 -18.13 -3.04 0.52
C LYS A 227 -18.71 -3.69 1.78
N ASP A 228 -18.73 -5.01 1.82
CA ASP A 228 -19.25 -5.79 2.96
C ASP A 228 -18.43 -5.54 4.23
N GLU A 229 -17.17 -5.13 4.09
CA GLU A 229 -16.28 -4.83 5.21
C GLU A 229 -16.30 -3.34 5.60
N HIS A 230 -17.12 -2.50 4.95
CA HIS A 230 -17.22 -1.07 5.29
C HIS A 230 -17.66 -0.85 6.74
N PHE A 231 -18.54 -1.67 7.29
CA PHE A 231 -18.92 -1.58 8.69
C PHE A 231 -17.68 -1.62 9.60
N TYR A 232 -16.82 -2.61 9.37
CA TYR A 232 -15.61 -2.84 10.15
C TYR A 232 -14.57 -1.74 9.93
N LEU A 233 -14.37 -1.32 8.66
CA LEU A 233 -13.45 -0.25 8.30
C LEU A 233 -13.85 1.10 8.93
N LEU A 234 -15.14 1.43 8.92
CA LEU A 234 -15.67 2.69 9.44
C LEU A 234 -15.70 2.73 10.97
N SER A 235 -16.05 1.61 11.61
CA SER A 235 -16.41 1.56 13.04
C SER A 235 -15.26 1.10 13.92
N ASP A 236 -14.67 -0.06 13.62
CA ASP A 236 -13.64 -0.68 14.46
C ASP A 236 -12.24 -0.19 14.12
N LEU A 237 -11.95 -0.02 12.81
CA LEU A 237 -10.63 0.41 12.36
C LEU A 237 -10.47 1.93 12.27
N HIS A 238 -11.58 2.67 12.30
CA HIS A 238 -11.59 4.13 12.11
C HIS A 238 -10.80 4.58 10.87
N ALA A 239 -10.82 3.76 9.80
CA ALA A 239 -10.12 4.00 8.55
C ALA A 239 -10.27 5.44 7.99
N PRO A 240 -11.49 6.01 7.88
CA PRO A 240 -11.65 7.37 7.37
C PRO A 240 -10.96 8.42 8.25
N THR A 241 -10.89 8.19 9.56
CA THR A 241 -10.26 9.12 10.50
C THR A 241 -8.75 9.19 10.30
N PHE A 242 -8.09 8.05 10.07
CA PHE A 242 -6.65 8.02 9.71
C PHE A 242 -6.40 8.69 8.36
N ALA A 243 -7.22 8.40 7.34
CA ALA A 243 -7.09 9.01 6.02
C ALA A 243 -7.28 10.53 6.06
N LEU A 244 -8.32 11.02 6.74
CA LEU A 244 -8.58 12.45 6.90
C LEU A 244 -7.51 13.16 7.74
N PHE A 245 -6.96 12.47 8.76
CA PHE A 245 -5.79 12.99 9.47
C PHE A 245 -4.60 13.15 8.52
N ALA A 246 -4.27 12.19 7.66
CA ALA A 246 -3.16 12.37 6.72
C ALA A 246 -3.44 13.50 5.68
N LEU A 247 -4.70 13.70 5.28
CA LEU A 247 -5.07 14.64 4.22
C LEU A 247 -5.29 16.10 4.67
N ALA A 248 -5.66 16.35 5.93
CA ALA A 248 -5.95 17.72 6.34
C ALA A 248 -4.68 18.57 6.53
N ASP A 249 -4.76 19.86 6.28
CA ASP A 249 -3.78 20.84 6.75
C ASP A 249 -4.41 21.72 7.83
N ALA A 250 -4.03 21.54 9.08
CA ALA A 250 -4.59 22.32 10.19
C ALA A 250 -3.94 23.69 10.34
N SER A 251 -2.78 23.90 9.71
CA SER A 251 -2.02 25.15 9.84
C SER A 251 -2.59 26.32 9.06
N ASP A 252 -3.53 26.04 8.15
CA ASP A 252 -4.24 27.04 7.37
C ASP A 252 -5.76 26.80 7.42
N ALA A 253 -6.26 26.35 8.58
CA ALA A 253 -7.69 26.10 8.78
C ALA A 253 -8.55 27.37 8.58
N ALA A 254 -7.98 28.55 8.80
CA ALA A 254 -8.63 29.84 8.61
C ALA A 254 -9.05 30.08 7.15
N ARG A 255 -8.30 29.56 6.17
CA ARG A 255 -8.65 29.67 4.74
C ARG A 255 -9.96 28.97 4.38
N LEU A 256 -10.37 27.99 5.17
CA LEU A 256 -11.59 27.20 4.97
C LEU A 256 -12.73 27.65 5.87
N ALA A 257 -12.47 28.57 6.80
CA ALA A 257 -13.50 29.17 7.62
C ALA A 257 -14.26 30.20 6.77
N ASN A 258 -15.59 30.08 6.73
CA ASN A 258 -16.45 31.15 6.25
C ASN A 258 -16.68 32.15 7.41
N ASP A 259 -16.92 33.42 7.09
CA ASP A 259 -17.08 34.52 8.05
C ASP A 259 -18.13 34.29 9.15
N ASP A 260 -19.06 33.34 8.96
CA ASP A 260 -20.19 33.06 9.84
C ASP A 260 -20.05 31.81 10.75
N HIS A 261 -18.94 31.06 10.71
CA HIS A 261 -18.80 29.81 11.47
C HIS A 261 -17.64 29.80 12.48
N GLU A 262 -17.90 29.20 13.65
CA GLU A 262 -16.87 28.81 14.64
C GLU A 262 -15.65 28.18 13.95
N ALA A 263 -14.45 28.45 14.48
CA ALA A 263 -13.19 27.93 13.96
C ALA A 263 -13.31 26.46 13.54
N LEU A 264 -13.11 26.19 12.25
CA LEU A 264 -13.28 24.85 11.70
C LEU A 264 -12.28 23.89 12.36
N ALA A 265 -12.80 22.96 13.18
CA ALA A 265 -12.00 21.90 13.77
C ALA A 265 -11.60 20.87 12.70
N LEU A 266 -10.47 21.10 12.03
CA LEU A 266 -9.89 20.17 11.06
C LEU A 266 -9.16 19.01 11.74
N PRO A 267 -9.17 17.81 11.13
CA PRO A 267 -8.40 16.68 11.63
C PRO A 267 -6.94 17.02 11.93
N GLY A 268 -6.53 16.79 13.18
CA GLY A 268 -5.17 17.02 13.68
C GLY A 268 -4.89 18.43 14.23
N GLY A 269 -5.81 19.39 14.10
CA GLY A 269 -5.67 20.72 14.72
C GLY A 269 -5.96 20.72 16.23
N ALA A 270 -5.62 21.81 16.91
CA ALA A 270 -5.75 21.91 18.38
C ALA A 270 -7.20 21.75 18.88
N ASN A 271 -8.18 22.16 18.06
CA ASN A 271 -9.60 22.07 18.38
C ASN A 271 -10.26 20.78 17.88
N TRP A 272 -9.49 19.85 17.29
CA TRP A 272 -10.01 18.58 16.83
C TRP A 272 -10.20 17.62 18.00
N SER A 273 -11.44 17.57 18.51
CA SER A 273 -11.82 16.70 19.60
C SER A 273 -12.98 15.79 19.18
N ASP A 274 -12.73 14.49 19.23
CA ASP A 274 -13.76 13.45 19.16
C ASP A 274 -13.40 12.38 20.19
N ALA A 275 -14.34 12.09 21.10
CA ALA A 275 -14.15 11.12 22.17
C ALA A 275 -13.85 9.71 21.61
N ALA A 276 -14.32 9.41 20.40
CA ALA A 276 -14.08 8.16 19.69
C ALA A 276 -12.74 8.14 18.92
N LEU A 277 -11.88 9.16 19.05
CA LEU A 277 -10.57 9.14 18.41
C LEU A 277 -9.68 8.00 18.95
N PRO A 278 -9.06 7.20 18.06
CA PRO A 278 -7.98 6.32 18.43
C PRO A 278 -6.90 7.07 19.21
N ALA A 279 -6.39 6.46 20.30
CA ALA A 279 -5.41 7.11 21.19
C ALA A 279 -4.18 7.64 20.44
N VAL A 280 -3.71 6.92 19.44
CA VAL A 280 -2.58 7.31 18.59
C VAL A 280 -2.83 8.60 17.80
N LEU A 281 -4.06 8.82 17.32
CA LEU A 281 -4.42 10.03 16.60
C LEU A 281 -4.58 11.21 17.54
N ARG A 282 -5.03 10.96 18.78
CA ARG A 282 -5.08 11.98 19.83
C ARG A 282 -3.68 12.46 20.20
N GLU A 283 -2.74 11.53 20.43
CA GLU A 283 -1.34 11.85 20.71
C GLU A 283 -0.71 12.64 19.54
N ALA A 284 -0.96 12.23 18.29
CA ALA A 284 -0.49 12.96 17.11
C ALA A 284 -1.07 14.38 17.02
N ALA A 285 -2.38 14.54 17.29
CA ALA A 285 -3.02 15.85 17.30
C ALA A 285 -2.50 16.75 18.44
N GLU A 286 -2.23 16.19 19.63
CA GLU A 286 -1.63 16.93 20.75
C GLU A 286 -0.19 17.36 20.44
N THR A 287 0.57 16.52 19.72
CA THR A 287 1.96 16.79 19.35
C THR A 287 2.06 17.87 18.27
N LEU A 288 1.21 17.81 17.25
CA LEU A 288 1.27 18.73 16.12
C LEU A 288 0.42 19.98 16.32
N GLY A 289 -0.79 19.82 16.85
CA GLY A 289 -1.79 20.88 16.93
C GLY A 289 -1.97 21.62 15.61
N ASP A 290 -2.00 22.94 15.66
CA ASP A 290 -2.17 23.79 14.48
C ASP A 290 -0.92 23.80 13.57
N SER A 291 0.19 23.16 13.94
CA SER A 291 1.32 22.98 13.02
C SER A 291 1.16 21.80 12.06
N LYS A 292 0.11 21.00 12.22
CA LYS A 292 -0.14 19.81 11.42
C LYS A 292 -0.31 20.16 9.95
N LYS A 293 0.54 19.58 9.10
CA LYS A 293 0.52 19.69 7.64
C LYS A 293 -0.05 18.45 6.96
N ARG A 294 -0.59 18.65 5.77
CA ARG A 294 -1.04 17.59 4.86
C ARG A 294 0.10 16.67 4.43
N GLU A 295 -0.26 15.43 4.09
CA GLU A 295 0.57 14.50 3.33
C GLU A 295 1.25 15.17 2.11
N PRO A 296 2.59 15.24 2.05
CA PRO A 296 3.30 15.88 0.95
C PRO A 296 3.35 15.02 -0.34
N ASP A 297 3.19 13.70 -0.26
CA ASP A 297 3.25 12.82 -1.43
C ASP A 297 1.88 12.72 -2.13
N ALA A 298 1.82 13.18 -3.37
CA ALA A 298 0.60 13.18 -4.19
C ALA A 298 0.05 11.77 -4.46
N ARG A 299 0.90 10.73 -4.56
CA ARG A 299 0.46 9.33 -4.77
C ARG A 299 -0.17 8.76 -3.52
N VAL A 300 0.33 9.12 -2.34
CA VAL A 300 -0.31 8.79 -1.05
C VAL A 300 -1.66 9.50 -0.96
N THR A 301 -1.68 10.80 -1.27
CA THR A 301 -2.90 11.62 -1.26
C THR A 301 -3.99 11.02 -2.15
N LEU A 302 -3.67 10.69 -3.41
CA LEU A 302 -4.61 10.05 -4.32
C LEU A 302 -5.14 8.73 -3.74
N SER A 303 -4.27 7.86 -3.24
CA SER A 303 -4.68 6.57 -2.68
C SER A 303 -5.64 6.71 -1.50
N LEU A 304 -5.41 7.70 -0.63
CA LEU A 304 -6.29 7.99 0.50
C LEU A 304 -7.63 8.59 0.06
N LEU A 305 -7.63 9.51 -0.91
CA LEU A 305 -8.86 10.07 -1.48
C LEU A 305 -9.71 8.99 -2.17
N GLU A 306 -9.08 8.09 -2.93
CA GLU A 306 -9.77 6.93 -3.54
C GLU A 306 -10.32 5.99 -2.46
N ALA A 307 -9.62 5.79 -1.35
CA ALA A 307 -10.13 5.00 -0.23
C ALA A 307 -11.38 5.66 0.38
N LEU A 308 -11.38 6.99 0.56
CA LEU A 308 -12.55 7.74 1.05
C LEU A 308 -13.71 7.69 0.05
N LEU A 309 -13.43 7.79 -1.26
CA LEU A 309 -14.43 7.65 -2.32
C LEU A 309 -15.07 6.25 -2.32
N CYS A 310 -14.27 5.20 -2.14
CA CYS A 310 -14.78 3.84 -2.01
C CYS A 310 -15.72 3.72 -0.80
N LEU A 311 -15.33 4.24 0.37
CA LEU A 311 -16.19 4.24 1.56
C LEU A 311 -17.50 5.02 1.33
N ALA A 312 -17.42 6.17 0.65
CA ALA A 312 -18.57 7.02 0.29
C ALA A 312 -19.57 6.35 -0.69
N SER A 313 -19.20 5.22 -1.31
CA SER A 313 -20.14 4.45 -2.14
C SER A 313 -21.32 3.87 -1.33
N THR A 314 -21.20 3.79 -0.01
CA THR A 314 -22.27 3.34 0.91
C THR A 314 -22.86 4.51 1.68
N ARG A 315 -24.16 4.43 2.03
CA ARG A 315 -24.85 5.44 2.84
C ARG A 315 -24.15 5.69 4.17
N ARG A 316 -23.89 4.62 4.93
CA ARG A 316 -23.14 4.68 6.20
C ARG A 316 -21.78 5.36 6.05
N GLY A 317 -21.07 5.07 4.96
CA GLY A 317 -19.81 5.73 4.65
C GLY A 317 -19.96 7.23 4.46
N ARG A 318 -20.94 7.67 3.66
CA ARG A 318 -21.23 9.11 3.48
C ARG A 318 -21.61 9.79 4.79
N GLU A 319 -22.49 9.19 5.58
CA GLU A 319 -22.90 9.71 6.89
C GLU A 319 -21.71 9.87 7.83
N ARG A 320 -20.84 8.86 7.91
CA ARG A 320 -19.63 8.93 8.74
C ARG A 320 -18.66 10.00 8.24
N LEU A 321 -18.45 10.12 6.92
CA LEU A 321 -17.56 11.15 6.36
C LEU A 321 -18.10 12.57 6.58
N ARG A 322 -19.41 12.78 6.47
CA ARG A 322 -20.05 14.07 6.81
C ARG A 322 -19.88 14.40 8.30
N ALA A 323 -20.10 13.42 9.18
CA ALA A 323 -19.88 13.59 10.61
C ALA A 323 -18.42 13.96 10.96
N LEU A 324 -17.46 13.45 10.19
CA LEU A 324 -16.03 13.78 10.30
C LEU A 324 -15.64 15.07 9.57
N ARG A 325 -16.60 15.84 9.04
CA ARG A 325 -16.38 17.07 8.27
C ARG A 325 -15.43 16.88 7.08
N ALA A 326 -15.49 15.70 6.44
CA ALA A 326 -14.59 15.33 5.35
C ALA A 326 -14.62 16.32 4.17
N TYR A 327 -15.77 16.96 3.90
CA TYR A 327 -15.93 17.90 2.80
C TYR A 327 -14.89 19.03 2.84
N ALA A 328 -14.62 19.61 4.01
CA ALA A 328 -13.65 20.70 4.12
C ALA A 328 -12.23 20.22 3.81
N VAL A 329 -11.87 19.01 4.23
CA VAL A 329 -10.57 18.39 3.90
C VAL A 329 -10.45 18.11 2.41
N VAL A 330 -11.53 17.64 1.77
CA VAL A 330 -11.55 17.36 0.33
C VAL A 330 -11.43 18.65 -0.49
N LYS A 331 -12.17 19.70 -0.12
CA LYS A 331 -12.07 21.02 -0.76
C LYS A 331 -10.66 21.61 -0.60
N ASP A 332 -10.07 21.47 0.58
CA ASP A 332 -8.70 21.88 0.85
C ASP A 332 -7.67 21.14 -0.03
N CYS A 333 -7.87 19.84 -0.24
CA CYS A 333 -7.06 19.04 -1.15
C CYS A 333 -7.20 19.53 -2.59
N ASP A 334 -8.44 19.69 -3.08
CA ASP A 334 -8.70 20.12 -4.46
C ASP A 334 -8.00 21.44 -4.78
N PHE A 335 -8.18 22.45 -3.92
CA PHE A 335 -7.56 23.76 -4.09
C PHE A 335 -6.03 23.70 -4.24
N ALA A 336 -5.36 22.82 -3.49
CA ALA A 336 -3.91 22.74 -3.52
C ALA A 336 -3.36 21.98 -4.73
N PHE A 337 -4.12 21.02 -5.27
CA PHE A 337 -3.68 20.21 -6.42
C PHE A 337 -4.21 20.72 -7.76
N ALA A 338 -5.24 21.58 -7.75
CA ALA A 338 -5.79 22.30 -8.89
C ALA A 338 -5.90 23.82 -8.63
N PRO A 339 -4.79 24.52 -8.32
CA PRO A 339 -4.83 25.96 -8.09
C PRO A 339 -5.29 26.69 -9.36
N GLY A 340 -6.43 27.36 -9.30
CA GLY A 340 -7.02 28.09 -10.43
C GLY A 340 -8.35 27.54 -10.95
N ARG A 341 -8.82 26.38 -10.46
CA ARG A 341 -10.27 26.09 -10.51
C ARG A 341 -10.93 27.01 -9.48
N ASP A 342 -11.59 28.06 -9.96
CA ASP A 342 -12.30 28.99 -9.09
C ASP A 342 -13.73 28.44 -8.89
N ASP A 343 -13.96 27.68 -7.82
CA ASP A 343 -15.27 27.12 -7.47
C ASP A 343 -16.32 28.22 -7.14
N ARG A 344 -15.95 29.50 -7.24
CA ARG A 344 -16.84 30.64 -7.00
C ARG A 344 -17.90 30.82 -8.10
N ASP A 345 -17.76 30.15 -9.24
CA ASP A 345 -18.73 30.29 -10.35
C ASP A 345 -19.99 29.42 -10.20
N ASP A 346 -20.01 28.42 -9.31
CA ASP A 346 -21.16 27.49 -9.19
C ASP A 346 -22.17 27.85 -8.09
N ALA A 347 -21.84 28.80 -7.19
CA ALA A 347 -22.70 29.14 -6.04
C ALA A 347 -23.56 30.40 -6.25
N ASP A 348 -23.25 31.25 -7.22
CA ASP A 348 -23.91 32.56 -7.45
C ASP A 348 -24.63 32.66 -8.81
N ALA A 349 -25.25 31.57 -9.27
CA ALA A 349 -26.15 31.59 -10.44
C ALA A 349 -27.51 32.28 -10.15
N GLY A 350 -27.45 33.47 -9.55
CA GLY A 350 -28.59 34.33 -9.23
C GLY A 350 -28.34 35.83 -9.44
N GLY A 351 -27.20 36.22 -10.05
CA GLY A 351 -26.91 37.63 -10.35
C GLY A 351 -26.29 37.79 -11.73
N ASP A 352 -26.89 38.67 -12.54
CA ASP A 352 -26.33 39.12 -13.81
C ASP A 352 -24.95 39.76 -13.59
N THR A 353 -23.89 39.01 -13.84
CA THR A 353 -22.52 39.54 -13.92
C THR A 353 -21.89 39.09 -15.22
N GLU A 354 -21.32 40.07 -15.94
CA GLU A 354 -20.67 39.91 -17.23
C GLU A 354 -19.77 38.68 -17.27
N VAL A 355 -20.07 37.81 -18.23
CA VAL A 355 -19.23 36.68 -18.62
C VAL A 355 -17.88 37.23 -19.08
N LEU A 356 -16.93 37.33 -18.16
CA LEU A 356 -15.52 37.25 -18.49
C LEU A 356 -15.32 35.84 -19.02
N VAL A 357 -15.36 35.71 -20.34
CA VAL A 357 -14.92 34.52 -21.07
C VAL A 357 -13.45 34.34 -20.72
N THR A 358 -13.18 33.61 -19.63
CA THR A 358 -11.90 32.93 -19.46
C THR A 358 -11.78 31.96 -20.62
N THR A 359 -10.56 31.84 -21.13
CA THR A 359 -10.21 31.02 -22.28
C THR A 359 -10.30 29.52 -21.95
N ASP A 360 -11.47 29.03 -21.57
CA ASP A 360 -11.78 27.64 -21.20
C ASP A 360 -12.25 26.79 -22.39
N ASP A 361 -12.28 27.35 -23.60
CA ASP A 361 -12.49 26.63 -24.86
C ASP A 361 -11.18 26.15 -25.51
N ALA A 362 -10.05 26.24 -24.82
CA ALA A 362 -8.84 25.58 -25.28
C ALA A 362 -9.10 24.06 -25.20
N PRO A 363 -8.97 23.30 -26.31
CA PRO A 363 -9.15 21.85 -26.27
C PRO A 363 -8.23 21.30 -25.19
N GLU A 364 -8.79 20.50 -24.27
CA GLU A 364 -7.97 19.88 -23.24
C GLU A 364 -6.76 19.22 -23.91
N PRO A 365 -5.54 19.49 -23.42
CA PRO A 365 -4.35 18.89 -23.99
C PRO A 365 -4.53 17.37 -23.96
N ASP A 366 -4.21 16.72 -25.08
CA ASP A 366 -4.23 15.27 -25.19
C ASP A 366 -3.48 14.67 -24.00
N GLU A 367 -4.08 13.70 -23.29
CA GLU A 367 -3.47 13.05 -22.13
C GLU A 367 -2.09 12.47 -22.47
N ALA A 368 -1.87 12.07 -23.73
CA ALA A 368 -0.58 11.60 -24.22
C ALA A 368 0.55 12.65 -24.19
N THR A 369 0.20 13.93 -24.03
CA THR A 369 1.14 15.06 -23.98
C THR A 369 1.43 15.55 -22.56
N LEU A 370 0.69 15.05 -21.56
CA LEU A 370 0.84 15.44 -20.17
C LEU A 370 1.98 14.66 -19.50
N SER A 371 2.67 15.33 -18.59
CA SER A 371 3.60 14.66 -17.67
C SER A 371 2.86 13.77 -16.66
N GLU A 372 3.55 12.77 -16.09
CA GLU A 372 2.97 11.90 -15.04
C GLU A 372 2.42 12.71 -13.86
N ASP A 373 3.08 13.81 -13.50
CA ASP A 373 2.67 14.67 -12.39
C ASP A 373 1.39 15.45 -12.72
N GLU A 374 1.22 15.90 -13.97
CA GLU A 374 -0.01 16.56 -14.42
C GLU A 374 -1.18 15.58 -14.46
N ILE A 375 -0.96 14.35 -14.95
CA ILE A 375 -1.95 13.28 -14.92
C ILE A 375 -2.37 12.99 -13.48
N LEU A 376 -1.40 12.87 -12.56
CA LEU A 376 -1.66 12.62 -11.16
C LEU A 376 -2.50 13.73 -10.52
N ARG A 377 -2.18 15.01 -10.80
CA ARG A 377 -2.96 16.16 -10.31
C ARG A 377 -4.38 16.16 -10.88
N LYS A 378 -4.55 15.90 -12.18
CA LYS A 378 -5.88 15.77 -12.80
C LYS A 378 -6.71 14.68 -12.11
N HIS A 379 -6.10 13.52 -11.82
CA HIS A 379 -6.78 12.44 -11.09
C HIS A 379 -7.18 12.84 -9.67
N ILE A 380 -6.30 13.49 -8.92
CA ILE A 380 -6.62 13.99 -7.58
C ILE A 380 -7.81 14.94 -7.65
N ALA A 381 -7.79 15.93 -8.54
CA ALA A 381 -8.86 16.90 -8.69
C ALA A 381 -10.20 16.24 -9.07
N ARG A 382 -10.17 15.23 -9.95
CA ARG A 382 -11.36 14.44 -10.30
C ARG A 382 -11.92 13.70 -9.09
N VAL A 383 -11.08 12.98 -8.33
CA VAL A 383 -11.52 12.24 -7.14
C VAL A 383 -12.05 13.18 -6.07
N CYS A 384 -11.44 14.36 -5.89
CA CYS A 384 -11.96 15.40 -4.99
C CYS A 384 -13.36 15.86 -5.41
N SER A 385 -13.57 16.17 -6.69
CA SER A 385 -14.88 16.58 -7.22
C SER A 385 -15.94 15.49 -7.03
N ASP A 386 -15.63 14.24 -7.38
CA ASP A 386 -16.54 13.10 -7.22
C ASP A 386 -16.93 12.89 -5.74
N LEU A 387 -15.96 12.96 -4.84
CA LEU A 387 -16.18 12.82 -3.40
C LEU A 387 -16.97 14.00 -2.83
N ALA A 388 -16.65 15.24 -3.22
CA ALA A 388 -17.39 16.44 -2.82
C ALA A 388 -18.87 16.34 -3.23
N ASN A 389 -19.14 15.92 -4.47
CA ASN A 389 -20.48 15.68 -4.98
C ASN A 389 -21.25 14.63 -4.16
N MET A 390 -20.60 13.53 -3.75
CA MET A 390 -21.23 12.53 -2.87
C MET A 390 -21.53 13.06 -1.47
N LEU A 391 -20.69 13.95 -0.94
CA LEU A 391 -20.84 14.50 0.40
C LEU A 391 -21.89 15.63 0.47
N LEU A 392 -22.04 16.44 -0.59
CA LEU A 392 -23.00 17.55 -0.65
C LEU A 392 -24.43 17.12 -0.98
N ARG A 393 -24.63 16.05 -1.75
CA ARG A 393 -25.97 15.56 -2.08
C ARG A 393 -26.69 15.09 -0.81
N ALA A 394 -27.70 15.86 -0.37
CA ALA A 394 -28.68 15.38 0.58
C ALA A 394 -29.41 14.18 -0.03
N GLU A 395 -29.61 13.11 0.74
CA GLU A 395 -30.36 11.95 0.26
C GLU A 395 -31.84 12.35 0.14
N VAL A 396 -32.25 12.76 -1.06
CA VAL A 396 -33.66 12.98 -1.39
C VAL A 396 -34.30 11.60 -1.56
N GLY A 397 -34.97 11.12 -0.52
CA GLY A 397 -36.05 10.13 -0.54
C GLY A 397 -35.99 9.02 -1.59
N ALA A 398 -35.05 8.09 -1.45
CA ALA A 398 -35.13 6.79 -2.11
C ALA A 398 -35.13 5.68 -1.05
N ASP A 399 -36.34 5.17 -0.82
CA ASP A 399 -36.76 3.99 -0.06
C ASP A 399 -36.17 3.72 1.34
N ASP A 400 -37.11 3.78 2.28
CA ASP A 400 -37.13 3.22 3.64
C ASP A 400 -37.04 1.66 3.59
N GLN A 401 -35.98 1.12 2.97
CA GLN A 401 -35.55 -0.25 3.25
C GLN A 401 -34.31 -0.19 4.13
N PRO A 402 -34.39 -0.61 5.42
CA PRO A 402 -33.18 -0.87 6.18
C PRO A 402 -32.36 -1.92 5.43
N ASP A 403 -31.04 -1.71 5.34
CA ASP A 403 -30.11 -2.77 4.99
C ASP A 403 -30.49 -4.00 5.85
N GLU A 404 -30.95 -5.08 5.21
CA GLU A 404 -31.37 -6.29 5.94
C GLU A 404 -30.23 -6.70 6.89
N PRO A 405 -30.50 -6.93 8.19
CA PRO A 405 -29.51 -7.52 9.05
C PRO A 405 -29.26 -8.95 8.57
N GLU A 406 -28.10 -9.18 7.94
CA GLU A 406 -27.60 -10.53 7.72
C GLU A 406 -27.57 -11.29 9.05
N ARG A 407 -28.42 -12.32 9.10
CA ARG A 407 -28.56 -13.40 10.08
C ARG A 407 -27.59 -13.32 11.27
N ALA A 408 -28.16 -13.06 12.44
CA ALA A 408 -27.60 -13.52 13.70
C ALA A 408 -27.41 -15.05 13.61
N GLU A 409 -26.16 -15.49 13.45
CA GLU A 409 -25.81 -16.87 13.74
C GLU A 409 -26.00 -17.07 15.24
N ASP A 410 -26.98 -17.91 15.52
CA ASP A 410 -27.33 -18.52 16.79
C ASP A 410 -26.08 -19.19 17.39
N TYR A 411 -25.34 -18.46 18.24
CA TYR A 411 -24.38 -19.07 19.15
C TYR A 411 -25.20 -19.76 20.24
N GLY A 412 -25.62 -20.98 19.94
CA GLY A 412 -26.17 -21.89 20.92
C GLY A 412 -25.22 -22.01 22.11
N GLU A 413 -25.71 -21.62 23.27
CA GLU A 413 -25.18 -22.05 24.56
C GLU A 413 -25.10 -23.58 24.56
N MET A 414 -23.89 -24.11 24.69
CA MET A 414 -23.69 -25.44 25.25
C MET A 414 -22.89 -25.28 26.54
N ASP A 415 -23.59 -25.55 27.63
CA ASP A 415 -23.06 -25.91 28.95
C ASP A 415 -22.03 -27.06 28.87
#